data_AF-K0KDK1-F1
#
_entry.id   AF-K0KDK1-F1
#
_cell.length_a   1.000
_cell.length_b   1.000
_cell.length_c   1.000
_cell.angle_alpha   90.00
_cell.angle_beta   90.00
_cell.angle_gamma   90.00
#
_symmetry.space_group_name_H-M   'P 1'
#
loop_
_entity.id
_entity.type
_entity.pdbx_description
1 polymer ?
#
loop_
_entity_poly.entity_id
_entity_poly.type
_entity_poly.pdbx_seq_one_letter_code
_entity_poly.pdbx_strand_id
1 'polypeptide(L)' 'MADEVSERREWRVRCTTDRGAAARCSIEASRGVVEVFGPDDRFAFALDPDLVADFRASLDAALARAEADLPLG' A
#
# COMPACT_ATOMS: atom_id res chain seq x y z
N MET A 1 16.19 -14.98 26.31
CA MET A 1 15.61 -15.13 24.96
C MET A 1 15.28 -13.73 24.52
N ALA A 2 16.06 -13.18 23.59
CA ALA A 2 15.84 -11.82 23.12
C ALA A 2 14.52 -11.80 22.35
N ASP A 3 13.65 -10.87 22.72
CA ASP A 3 12.53 -10.39 21.92
C ASP A 3 13.03 -10.07 20.51
N GLU A 4 12.89 -10.99 19.57
CA GLU A 4 12.88 -10.65 18.15
C GLU A 4 11.56 -9.91 17.91
N VAL A 5 11.54 -8.63 18.31
CA VAL A 5 10.54 -7.66 17.85
C VAL A 5 10.75 -7.59 16.34
N SER A 6 10.06 -8.46 15.62
CA SER A 6 9.89 -8.33 14.19
C SER A 6 9.22 -6.97 13.99
N GLU A 7 10.02 -5.94 13.67
CA GLU A 7 9.59 -4.54 13.61
C GLU A 7 8.52 -4.36 12.53
N ARG A 8 7.26 -4.63 12.88
CA ARG A 8 6.12 -4.26 12.06
C ARG A 8 6.13 -2.74 11.91
N ARG A 9 6.11 -2.27 10.68
CA ARG A 9 5.99 -0.85 10.35
C ARG A 9 4.66 -0.63 9.67
N GLU A 10 3.92 0.38 10.12
CA GLU A 10 2.63 0.79 9.56
C GLU A 10 2.75 2.19 8.96
N TRP A 11 2.21 2.37 7.76
CA TRP A 11 2.05 3.67 7.11
C TRP A 11 0.57 3.90 6.80
N ARG A 12 0.04 5.04 7.24
CA ARG A 12 -1.35 5.44 6.95
C ARG A 12 -1.39 6.31 5.70
N VAL A 13 -2.17 5.89 4.72
CA VAL A 13 -2.34 6.60 3.44
C VAL A 13 -3.76 7.13 3.32
N ARG A 14 -3.90 8.33 2.76
CA ARG A 14 -5.21 8.87 2.41
C ARG A 14 -5.68 8.20 1.13
N CYS A 15 -6.93 7.76 1.12
CA CYS A 15 -7.55 7.08 -0.01
C CYS A 15 -9.01 7.54 -0.13
N THR A 16 -9.67 7.16 -1.22
CA THR A 16 -11.11 7.30 -1.39
C THR A 16 -11.76 5.93 -1.35
N THR A 17 -12.96 5.84 -0.78
CA THR A 17 -13.77 4.62 -0.88
C THR A 17 -14.25 4.40 -2.31
N ASP A 18 -14.80 3.23 -2.58
CA ASP A 18 -15.54 2.90 -3.80
C ASP A 18 -16.71 3.88 -4.09
N ARG A 19 -17.22 4.57 -3.05
CA ARG A 19 -18.24 5.61 -3.15
C ARG A 19 -17.68 7.03 -3.26
N GLY A 20 -16.37 7.19 -3.39
CA GLY A 20 -15.71 8.49 -3.50
C GLY A 20 -15.58 9.27 -2.19
N ALA A 21 -15.89 8.66 -1.04
CA ALA A 21 -15.74 9.32 0.25
C ALA A 21 -14.26 9.31 0.70
N ALA A 22 -13.80 10.38 1.33
CA ALA A 22 -12.44 10.44 1.89
C ALA A 22 -12.29 9.42 3.03
N ALA A 23 -11.18 8.67 2.99
CA ALA A 23 -10.90 7.59 3.93
C ALA A 23 -9.39 7.49 4.25
N ARG A 24 -9.04 6.54 5.11
CA ARG A 24 -7.66 6.15 5.40
C ARG A 24 -7.51 4.64 5.21
N CYS A 25 -6.42 4.27 4.58
CA CYS A 25 -5.97 2.91 4.37
C CYS A 25 -4.63 2.74 5.11
N SER A 26 -4.21 1.50 5.40
CA SER A 26 -2.88 1.24 5.96
C SER A 26 -2.08 0.30 5.07
N ILE A 27 -0.77 0.53 5.05
CA ILE A 27 0.21 -0.36 4.47
C ILE A 27 1.09 -0.81 5.62
N GLU A 28 1.30 -2.11 5.74
CA GLU A 28 2.05 -2.70 6.82
C GLU A 28 3.15 -3.58 6.26
N ALA A 29 4.35 -3.51 6.84
CA ALA A 29 5.46 -4.38 6.45
C ALA A 29 5.98 -5.12 7.68
N SER A 30 6.06 -6.44 7.59
CA SER A 30 6.68 -7.29 8.61
C SER A 30 7.24 -8.57 7.98
N ARG A 31 8.44 -8.99 8.40
CA ARG A 31 9.10 -10.23 7.94
C ARG A 31 9.17 -10.40 6.41
N GLY A 32 9.31 -9.28 5.67
CA GLY A 32 9.37 -9.29 4.20
C GLY A 32 8.01 -9.36 3.50
N VAL A 33 6.91 -9.48 4.24
CA VAL A 33 5.55 -9.41 3.71
C VAL A 33 5.04 -7.98 3.84
N VAL A 34 4.38 -7.49 2.78
CA VAL A 34 3.64 -6.23 2.80
C VAL A 34 2.15 -6.50 2.75
N GLU A 35 1.40 -6.03 3.72
CA GLU A 35 -0.05 -6.14 3.79
C GLU A 35 -0.68 -4.77 3.52
N VAL A 36 -1.75 -4.75 2.72
CA VAL A 36 -2.51 -3.53 2.43
C VAL A 36 -3.92 -3.72 2.98
N PHE A 37 -4.33 -2.78 3.82
CA PHE A 37 -5.67 -2.71 4.38
C PHE A 37 -6.40 -1.49 3.82
N GLY A 38 -7.59 -1.71 3.31
CA GLY A 38 -8.52 -0.67 2.90
C GLY A 38 -9.14 0.06 4.10
N PRO A 39 -10.16 0.90 3.86
CA PRO A 39 -10.89 1.59 4.92
C PRO A 39 -11.48 0.61 5.95
N ASP A 40 -11.54 1.05 7.21
CA ASP A 40 -12.00 0.26 8.36
C ASP A 40 -11.13 -0.97 8.66
N ASP A 41 -9.82 -0.88 8.40
CA ASP A 41 -8.82 -1.95 8.63
C ASP A 41 -9.15 -3.28 7.90
N ARG A 42 -9.89 -3.20 6.79
CA ARG A 42 -10.24 -4.38 5.99
C ARG A 42 -9.08 -4.83 5.14
N PHE A 43 -8.64 -6.07 5.30
CA PHE A 43 -7.61 -6.66 4.45
C PHE A 43 -8.00 -6.58 2.97
N ALA A 44 -7.09 -6.03 2.14
CA ALA A 44 -7.25 -5.99 0.70
C ALA A 44 -6.40 -7.08 0.03
N PHE A 45 -5.09 -7.06 0.27
CA PHE A 45 -4.15 -8.07 -0.24
C PHE A 45 -2.82 -8.04 0.53
N ALA A 46 -2.00 -9.06 0.31
CA ALA A 46 -0.63 -9.15 0.79
C ALA A 46 0.33 -9.41 -0.39
N LEU A 47 1.58 -8.98 -0.22
CA LEU A 47 2.68 -9.22 -1.14
C LEU A 47 3.76 -9.99 -0.39
N ASP A 48 3.99 -11.23 -0.84
CA ASP A 48 5.16 -12.00 -0.44
C ASP A 48 6.44 -11.39 -1.07
N PRO A 49 7.63 -11.66 -0.49
CA PRO A 49 8.88 -11.02 -0.92
C PRO A 49 9.19 -11.12 -2.42
N ASP A 50 8.80 -12.22 -3.06
CA ASP A 50 9.00 -12.48 -4.49
C ASP A 50 8.06 -11.66 -5.39
N LEU A 51 6.92 -11.19 -4.87
CA LEU A 51 5.94 -10.37 -5.60
C LEU A 51 6.22 -8.86 -5.50
N VAL A 52 7.05 -8.43 -4.55
CA VAL A 52 7.28 -7.00 -4.26
C VAL A 52 7.88 -6.26 -5.47
N ALA A 53 8.82 -6.87 -6.18
CA ALA A 53 9.50 -6.22 -7.31
C ALA A 53 8.52 -5.93 -8.47
N ASP A 54 7.71 -6.92 -8.83
CA ASP A 54 6.74 -6.80 -9.93
C ASP A 54 5.58 -5.85 -9.58
N PHE A 55 5.11 -5.92 -8.33
CA PHE A 55 4.09 -4.99 -7.84
C PHE A 55 4.58 -3.54 -7.90
N ARG A 56 5.81 -3.29 -7.43
CA ARG A 56 6.42 -1.95 -7.46
C ARG A 56 6.54 -1.42 -8.88
N ALA A 57 7.08 -2.21 -9.80
CA ALA A 57 7.22 -1.79 -11.19
C ALA A 57 5.87 -1.44 -11.84
N SER A 58 4.84 -2.23 -11.55
CA SER A 58 3.49 -2.00 -12.06
C SER A 58 2.84 -0.75 -11.45
N LEU A 59 3.00 -0.54 -10.14
CA LEU A 59 2.50 0.64 -9.45
C LEU A 59 3.20 1.92 -9.95
N ASP A 60 4.52 1.91 -10.07
CA ASP A 60 5.30 3.05 -10.57
C ASP A 60 4.85 3.44 -11.99
N ALA A 61 4.60 2.47 -12.87
CA ALA A 61 4.08 2.72 -14.21
C ALA A 61 2.66 3.32 -14.20
N ALA A 62 1.78 2.83 -13.32
CA ALA A 62 0.42 3.35 -13.17
C ALA A 62 0.41 4.79 -12.63
N LEU A 63 1.27 5.09 -11.65
CA LEU A 63 1.42 6.43 -11.09
C LEU A 63 1.96 7.41 -12.14
N ALA A 64 3.01 7.03 -12.88
CA ALA A 64 3.56 7.85 -13.96
C ALA A 64 2.50 8.20 -15.02
N ARG A 65 1.62 7.23 -15.35
CA ARG A 65 0.49 7.47 -16.25
C ARG A 65 -0.52 8.45 -15.67
N ALA A 66 -0.92 8.27 -14.40
CA ALA A 66 -1.89 9.14 -13.74
C ALA A 66 -1.38 10.59 -13.62
N GLU A 67 -0.09 10.78 -13.34
CA GLU A 67 0.55 12.09 -13.29
C GLU A 67 0.58 12.78 -14.66
N ALA A 68 0.84 12.02 -15.74
CA ALA A 68 0.82 12.54 -17.10
C ALA A 68 -0.58 12.95 -17.57
N ASP A 69 -1.63 12.36 -17.01
CA ASP A 69 -3.03 12.68 -17.32
C ASP A 69 -3.54 13.91 -16.54
N LEU A 70 -2.74 14.47 -15.62
CA LEU A 70 -3.10 15.71 -14.94
C LEU A 70 -3.17 16.85 -15.97
N PRO A 71 -4.24 17.65 -15.95
CA PRO A 71 -4.32 18.81 -16.83
C PRO A 71 -3.14 19.74 -16.51
N LEU A 72 -2.46 20.23 -17.55
CA LEU A 72 -1.51 21.33 -17.40
C LEU A 72 -2.31 22.51 -16.83
N GLY A 73 -2.05 22.83 -15.56
CA GLY A 73 -2.68 23.94 -14.86
C GLY A 73 -2.40 25.28 -15.51
#